data_AF-A0A2S9QIJ9-F1
#
_entry.id   AF-A0A2S9QIJ9-F1
#
_cell.length_a   1.000
_cell.length_b   1.000
_cell.length_c   1.000
_cell.angle_alpha   90.00
_cell.angle_beta   90.00
_cell.angle_gamma   90.00
#
_symmetry.space_group_name_H-M   'P 1'
#
loop_
_entity.id
_entity.type
_entity.pdbx_description
1 polymer ?
#
loop_
_entity_poly.entity_id
_entity_poly.type
_entity_poly.pdbx_seq_one_letter_code
_entity_poly.pdbx_strand_id
1 'polypeptide(L)'
;MAKLSPAQIRALTALEAGAEVMMTPGGVPIGEMPDGVRSQRTFWRLRFLGFVAIKPRPSANYWEITEAGRTALQAEKWHNGQA
;
A
#
# COMPACT_ATOMS: atom_id res chain seq x y z
N MET A 1 -16.09 9.52 -3.25
CA MET A 1 -14.74 8.94 -3.07
C MET A 1 -14.72 8.11 -1.79
N ALA A 2 -14.19 6.89 -1.82
CA ALA A 2 -14.05 6.08 -0.60
C ALA A 2 -12.88 6.65 0.21
N LYS A 3 -13.16 7.12 1.43
CA LYS A 3 -12.14 7.67 2.34
C LYS A 3 -11.15 6.56 2.73
N LEU A 4 -9.86 6.83 2.57
CA LEU A 4 -8.82 5.89 3.00
C LEU A 4 -8.75 5.87 4.54
N SER A 5 -8.66 4.67 5.12
CA SER A 5 -8.41 4.51 6.54
C SER A 5 -6.96 4.88 6.89
N PRO A 6 -6.64 5.24 8.15
CA PRO A 6 -5.26 5.55 8.55
C PRO A 6 -4.26 4.44 8.24
N ALA A 7 -4.66 3.17 8.33
CA ALA A 7 -3.80 2.05 7.97
C ALA A 7 -3.53 1.97 6.46
N GLN A 8 -4.52 2.30 5.63
CA GLN A 8 -4.36 2.35 4.18
C GLN A 8 -3.47 3.51 3.75
N ILE A 9 -3.64 4.68 4.37
CA ILE A 9 -2.77 5.85 4.13
C ILE A 9 -1.33 5.49 4.47
N ARG A 10 -1.07 4.94 5.68
CA ARG A 10 0.29 4.51 6.05
C ARG A 10 0.89 3.46 5.11
N ALA A 11 0.09 2.50 4.63
CA ALA A 11 0.55 1.50 3.66
C ALA A 11 0.97 2.15 2.34
N LEU A 12 0.12 3.04 1.79
CA LEU A 12 0.42 3.73 0.55
C LEU A 12 1.63 4.66 0.69
N THR A 13 1.74 5.40 1.80
CA THR A 13 2.90 6.25 2.08
C THR A 13 4.20 5.45 2.15
N ALA A 14 4.19 4.28 2.80
CA ALA A 14 5.37 3.43 2.87
C ALA A 14 5.79 2.93 1.47
N LEU A 15 4.85 2.46 0.66
CA LEU A 15 5.12 2.02 -0.70
C LEU A 15 5.56 3.18 -1.62
N GLU A 16 4.98 4.37 -1.46
CA GLU A 16 5.39 5.59 -2.17
C GLU A 16 6.84 5.98 -1.83
N ALA A 17 7.24 5.83 -0.56
CA ALA A 17 8.60 6.07 -0.10
C ALA A 17 9.62 4.99 -0.53
N GLY A 18 9.17 3.95 -1.25
CA GLY A 18 10.03 2.88 -1.75
C GLY A 18 10.21 1.69 -0.82
N ALA A 19 9.36 1.53 0.20
CA ALA A 19 9.42 0.37 1.08
C ALA A 19 9.25 -0.94 0.29
N GLU A 20 10.19 -1.86 0.48
CA GLU A 20 10.13 -3.19 -0.14
C GLU A 20 9.24 -4.12 0.68
N VAL A 21 7.98 -4.26 0.26
CA VAL A 21 7.01 -5.13 0.93
C VAL A 21 6.85 -6.42 0.15
N MET A 22 7.52 -7.47 0.61
CA MET A 22 7.38 -8.83 0.10
C MET A 22 5.99 -9.41 0.45
N MET A 23 5.54 -10.37 -0.34
CA MET A 23 4.30 -11.10 -0.16
C MET A 23 4.62 -12.56 0.17
N THR A 24 4.05 -13.10 1.25
CA THR A 24 4.08 -14.55 1.49
C THR A 24 3.30 -15.31 0.42
N PRO A 25 3.49 -16.64 0.31
CA PRO A 25 2.59 -17.48 -0.49
C PRO A 25 1.10 -17.29 -0.16
N GLY A 26 0.76 -16.95 1.09
CA GLY A 26 -0.61 -16.66 1.53
C GLY A 26 -1.08 -15.21 1.28
N GLY A 27 -0.30 -14.37 0.62
CA GLY A 27 -0.67 -12.98 0.35
C GLY A 27 -0.50 -12.02 1.54
N VAL A 28 0.28 -12.41 2.55
CA VAL A 28 0.55 -11.58 3.74
C VAL A 28 1.73 -10.66 3.43
N PRO A 29 1.61 -9.33 3.67
CA PRO A 29 2.72 -8.40 3.51
C PRO A 29 3.79 -8.62 4.59
N ILE A 30 5.04 -8.81 4.18
CA ILE A 30 6.24 -8.94 5.00
C ILE A 30 7.27 -7.91 4.55
N GLY A 31 7.98 -7.30 5.48
CA GLY A 31 9.05 -6.33 5.17
C GLY A 31 9.04 -5.15 6.11
N GLU A 32 9.85 -4.15 5.77
CA GLU A 32 9.94 -2.89 6.51
C GLU A 32 8.69 -2.05 6.24
N MET A 33 7.81 -2.03 7.24
CA MET A 33 6.53 -1.33 7.21
C MET A 33 6.29 -0.75 8.60
N PRO A 34 5.65 0.43 8.70
CA PRO A 34 5.28 1.00 9.99
C PRO A 34 4.40 0.02 10.78
N ASP A 35 4.50 0.08 12.10
CA ASP A 35 3.69 -0.75 12.98
C ASP A 35 2.19 -0.54 12.74
N GLY A 36 1.44 -1.65 12.79
CA GLY A 36 -0.01 -1.66 12.52
C GLY A 36 -0.40 -1.61 11.04
N VAL A 37 0.55 -1.75 10.10
CA VAL A 37 0.29 -1.72 8.64
C VAL A 37 0.45 -3.09 7.97
N ARG A 38 1.10 -4.06 8.63
CA ARG A 38 1.28 -5.46 8.17
C ARG A 38 -0.02 -6.28 8.25
N SER A 39 -1.08 -5.80 7.63
CA SER A 39 -2.39 -6.45 7.59
C SER A 39 -2.67 -6.96 6.18
N GLN A 40 -2.81 -8.29 6.05
CA GLN A 40 -3.26 -8.96 4.83
C GLN A 40 -4.54 -8.29 4.29
N ARG A 41 -5.53 -8.07 5.15
CA ARG A 41 -6.80 -7.44 4.77
C ARG A 41 -6.61 -6.04 4.17
N THR A 42 -5.70 -5.24 4.73
CA THR A 42 -5.42 -3.88 4.22
C THR A 42 -4.87 -3.93 2.79
N PHE A 43 -3.87 -4.76 2.54
CA PHE A 43 -3.23 -4.88 1.22
C PHE A 43 -4.17 -5.45 0.17
N TRP A 44 -4.93 -6.49 0.51
CA TRP A 44 -5.94 -7.03 -0.41
C TRP A 44 -7.04 -6.02 -0.73
N ARG A 45 -7.46 -5.21 0.25
CA ARG A 45 -8.44 -4.15 -0.01
C ARG A 45 -7.87 -3.05 -0.91
N LEU A 46 -6.61 -2.64 -0.69
CA LEU A 46 -5.93 -1.70 -1.58
C LEU A 46 -5.77 -2.28 -3.00
N ARG A 47 -5.50 -3.59 -3.11
CA ARG A 47 -5.39 -4.29 -4.39
C ARG A 47 -6.71 -4.36 -5.14
N PHE A 48 -7.80 -4.61 -4.42
CA PHE A 48 -9.16 -4.61 -4.95
C PHE A 48 -9.57 -3.21 -5.46
N LEU A 49 -9.16 -2.16 -4.75
CA LEU A 49 -9.36 -0.77 -5.18
C LEU A 49 -8.41 -0.34 -6.32
N GLY A 50 -7.50 -1.21 -6.75
CA GLY A 50 -6.52 -0.91 -7.79
C GLY A 50 -5.40 0.03 -7.36
N PHE A 51 -5.23 0.29 -6.06
CA PHE A 51 -4.22 1.23 -5.55
C PHE A 51 -2.83 0.60 -5.40
N VAL A 52 -2.76 -0.71 -5.21
CA VAL A 52 -1.51 -1.47 -5.21
C VAL A 52 -1.58 -2.64 -6.18
N ALA A 53 -0.43 -3.10 -6.64
CA ALA A 53 -0.27 -4.27 -7.50
C ALA A 53 0.72 -5.27 -6.90
N ILE A 54 0.68 -6.51 -7.38
CA ILE A 54 1.67 -7.53 -7.07
C ILE A 54 2.68 -7.55 -8.23
N LYS A 55 3.95 -7.37 -7.91
CA LYS A 55 5.08 -7.43 -8.83
C LYS A 55 5.89 -8.69 -8.57
N PRO A 56 5.87 -9.67 -9.49
CA PRO A 56 6.73 -10.84 -9.39
C PRO A 56 8.20 -10.44 -9.54
N ARG A 57 9.05 -10.95 -8.65
CA ARG A 57 10.52 -10.93 -8.78
C ARG A 57 11.03 -12.38 -8.68
N PRO A 58 12.25 -12.70 -9.16
CA PRO A 58 12.74 -14.09 -9.25
C PRO A 58 12.70 -14.87 -7.92
N SER A 59 12.86 -14.19 -6.77
CA SER A 59 12.89 -14.80 -5.45
C SER A 59 11.59 -14.68 -4.65
N ALA A 60 10.73 -13.70 -4.97
CA ALA A 60 9.49 -13.44 -4.25
C ALA A 60 8.56 -12.47 -4.99
N ASN A 61 7.31 -12.43 -4.57
CA ASN A 61 6.35 -11.42 -5.00
C ASN A 61 6.42 -10.20 -4.08
N TYR A 62 6.26 -9.00 -4.62
CA TYR A 62 6.26 -7.75 -3.86
C TYR A 62 4.99 -6.96 -4.12
N TRP A 63 4.58 -6.17 -3.13
CA TRP A 63 3.55 -5.15 -3.28
C TRP A 63 4.17 -3.86 -3.79
N GLU A 64 3.53 -3.24 -4.76
CA GLU A 64 3.97 -1.97 -5.34
C GLU A 64 2.79 -1.01 -5.43
N ILE A 65 3.02 0.28 -5.19
CA ILE A 65 2.00 1.31 -5.38
C ILE A 65 1.77 1.58 -6.87
N THR A 66 0.51 1.61 -7.27
CA THR A 66 0.11 1.98 -8.64
C THR A 66 0.01 3.49 -8.80
N GLU A 67 -0.11 3.97 -10.03
CA GLU A 67 -0.41 5.38 -10.29
C GLU A 67 -1.72 5.83 -9.63
N ALA A 68 -2.81 5.04 -9.75
CA ALA A 68 -4.07 5.32 -9.09
C ALA A 68 -3.93 5.41 -7.56
N GLY A 69 -3.08 4.57 -6.96
CA GLY A 69 -2.75 4.62 -5.55
C GLY A 69 -2.01 5.90 -5.14
N ARG A 70 -1.08 6.39 -5.97
CA ARG A 70 -0.39 7.68 -5.73
C ARG A 70 -1.37 8.85 -5.82
N THR A 71 -2.22 8.88 -6.85
CA THR A 71 -3.24 9.93 -6.99
C THR A 71 -4.21 9.94 -5.81
N ALA A 72 -4.67 8.76 -5.36
CA ALA A 72 -5.52 8.65 -4.18
C ALA A 72 -4.83 9.15 -2.91
N LEU A 73 -3.55 8.81 -2.71
CA LEU A 73 -2.76 9.27 -1.57
C LEU A 73 -2.56 10.80 -1.59
N GLN A 74 -2.25 11.38 -2.75
CA GLN A 74 -2.12 12.83 -2.91
C GLN A 74 -3.43 13.56 -2.61
N ALA A 75 -4.57 13.03 -3.07
CA ALA A 75 -5.88 13.60 -2.75
C ALA A 75 -6.15 13.60 -1.24
N GLU A 76 -5.79 12.53 -0.52
CA GLU A 76 -5.91 12.49 0.95
C GLU A 76 -4.97 13.49 1.64
N LYS A 77 -3.74 13.68 1.16
CA LYS A 77 -2.80 14.69 1.72
C LYS A 77 -3.35 16.11 1.58
N TRP A 78 -3.91 16.44 0.42
CA TRP A 78 -4.56 17.73 0.15
C TRP A 78 -5.76 17.98 1.06
N HIS A 79 -6.63 16.98 1.25
CA HIS A 79 -7.81 17.09 2.11
C HIS A 79 -7.46 17.24 3.60
N ASN A 80 -6.30 16.75 4.04
CA ASN A 80 -5.87 16.81 5.44
C ASN A 80 -4.86 17.95 5.72
N GLY A 81 -4.65 18.87 4.77
CA GLY A 81 -3.78 20.04 4.95
C GLY A 81 -2.29 19.72 5.12
N GLN A 82 -1.85 18.53 4.69
CA GLN A 82 -0.45 18.13 4.69
C GLN A 82 0.12 18.41 3.29
N ALA A 83 0.49 19.66 3.03
CA ALA A 83 1.24 20.10 1.85
C ALA A 83 2.64 20.56 2.27
#